data_AF-A0A667XZ44-F1
#
_entry.id   AF-A0A667XZ44-F1
#
_cell.length_a   1.000
_cell.length_b   1.000
_cell.length_c   1.000
_cell.angle_alpha   90.00
_cell.angle_beta   90.00
_cell.angle_gamma   90.00
#
_symmetry.space_group_name_H-M   'P 1'
#
loop_
_entity.id
_entity.type
_entity.pdbx_description
1 polymer ?
#
loop_
_entity_poly.entity_id
_entity_poly.type
_entity_poly.pdbx_seq_one_letter_code
_entity_poly.pdbx_strand_id
1 'polypeptide(L)'
;MHFLTVSIIIIFCTGENDLEAKYRRSILDIAVLQDHLGARADCYIKNSMNVVVVLSRQYMTMQAELTSKVKRLEEEVSRLREQLGLCQEELRTEKRQREVVEREKDATIADLRHKLDGMETDCERILHDTLDSLTSQLSVARQGWEDKSTDIHQKYKDLLSGFGLNALDI
;
A
#
# COMPACT_ATOMS: atom_id res chain seq x y z
N MET A 1 107.87 46.29 49.50
CA MET A 1 107.38 45.05 50.17
C MET A 1 105.87 44.80 50.04
N HIS A 2 105.02 45.76 49.62
CA HIS A 2 103.57 45.51 49.39
C HIS A 2 103.18 45.17 47.93
N PHE A 3 104.05 45.38 46.94
CA PHE A 3 103.75 45.07 45.53
C PHE A 3 104.00 43.60 45.15
N LEU A 4 104.85 42.89 45.91
CA LEU A 4 105.12 41.47 45.70
C LEU A 4 104.02 40.58 46.30
N THR A 5 103.32 41.03 47.34
CA THR A 5 102.21 40.27 47.94
C THR A 5 100.93 40.34 47.11
N VAL A 6 100.65 41.47 46.44
CA VAL A 6 99.51 41.59 45.51
C VAL A 6 99.76 40.85 44.20
N SER A 7 101.01 40.82 43.71
CA SER A 7 101.37 40.08 42.49
C SER A 7 101.30 38.55 42.68
N ILE A 8 101.64 38.03 43.87
CA ILE A 8 101.51 36.60 44.19
C ILE A 8 100.05 36.18 44.32
N ILE A 9 99.16 37.07 44.77
CA ILE A 9 97.71 36.81 44.84
C ILE A 9 97.08 36.81 43.43
N ILE A 10 97.58 37.62 42.49
CA ILE A 10 97.08 37.64 41.11
C ILE A 10 97.59 36.42 40.31
N ILE A 11 98.78 35.88 40.61
CA ILE A 11 99.32 34.68 39.93
C ILE A 11 98.64 33.38 40.40
N PHE A 12 98.02 33.35 41.59
CA PHE A 12 97.30 32.16 42.07
C PHE A 12 95.85 32.05 41.54
N CYS A 13 95.35 33.06 40.82
CA CYS A 13 93.96 33.08 40.32
C CYS A 13 93.80 32.69 38.84
N THR A 14 94.87 32.30 38.13
CA THR A 14 94.79 31.87 36.72
C THR A 14 95.14 30.38 36.57
N GLY A 15 94.52 29.56 37.41
CA GLY A 15 94.53 28.11 37.30
C GLY A 15 93.12 27.58 37.57
N GLU A 16 92.13 28.00 36.76
CA GLU A 16 90.92 27.19 36.64
C GLU A 16 91.38 25.78 36.30
N ASN A 17 91.26 24.86 37.26
CA ASN A 17 91.61 23.47 37.06
C ASN A 17 90.78 23.00 35.84
N ASP A 18 91.44 22.63 34.75
CA ASP A 18 90.80 22.15 33.51
C ASP A 18 89.73 21.06 33.79
N LEU A 19 89.95 20.28 34.86
CA LEU A 19 89.00 19.30 35.40
C LEU A 19 87.69 19.92 35.95
N GLU A 20 87.77 21.05 36.65
CA GLU A 20 86.62 21.77 37.21
C GLU A 20 85.76 22.38 36.10
N ALA A 21 86.39 22.95 35.07
CA ALA A 21 85.68 23.45 33.88
C ALA A 21 85.00 22.31 33.09
N LYS A 22 85.68 21.16 32.94
CA LYS A 22 85.11 19.95 32.33
C LYS A 22 83.95 19.37 33.15
N TYR A 23 84.05 19.37 34.48
CA TYR A 23 82.98 18.92 35.37
C TYR A 23 81.77 19.86 35.31
N ARG A 24 81.98 21.19 35.33
CA ARG A 24 80.92 22.18 35.12
C ARG A 24 80.22 22.00 33.76
N ARG A 25 80.99 21.74 32.70
CA ARG A 25 80.44 21.49 31.36
C ARG A 25 79.65 20.17 31.29
N SER A 26 80.16 19.10 31.91
CA SER A 26 79.44 17.82 32.05
C SER A 26 78.12 17.97 32.83
N ILE A 27 78.10 18.75 33.92
CA ILE A 27 76.86 19.04 34.66
C ILE A 27 75.85 19.79 33.77
N LEU A 28 76.30 20.78 33.01
CA LEU A 28 75.44 21.51 32.08
C LEU A 28 74.89 20.59 30.98
N ASP A 29 75.73 19.73 30.40
CA ASP A 29 75.31 18.76 29.39
C ASP A 29 74.27 17.77 29.95
N ILE A 30 74.46 17.29 31.19
CA ILE A 30 73.48 16.44 31.89
C ILE A 30 72.16 17.18 32.09
N ALA A 31 72.18 18.45 32.52
CA ALA A 31 70.97 19.25 32.73
C ALA A 31 70.20 19.48 31.41
N VAL A 32 70.91 19.75 30.32
CA VAL A 32 70.33 19.90 28.97
C VAL A 32 69.72 18.58 28.50
N LEU A 33 70.39 17.44 28.71
CA LEU A 33 69.85 16.13 28.37
C LEU A 33 68.60 15.78 29.20
N GLN A 34 68.59 16.13 30.49
CA GLN A 34 67.42 15.94 31.35
C GLN A 34 66.23 16.77 30.88
N ASP A 35 66.44 18.03 30.50
CA ASP A 35 65.40 18.91 29.95
C ASP A 35 64.83 18.37 28.62
N HIS A 36 65.71 17.95 27.70
CA HIS A 36 65.28 17.34 26.44
C HIS A 36 64.48 16.04 26.64
N LEU A 37 64.89 15.19 27.60
CA LEU A 37 64.15 13.98 27.94
C LEU A 37 62.78 14.31 28.55
N GLY A 38 62.71 15.32 29.43
CA GLY A 38 61.46 15.83 30.00
C GLY A 38 60.50 16.32 28.91
N ALA A 39 60.98 17.22 28.04
CA ALA A 39 60.19 17.75 26.93
C ALA A 39 59.69 16.65 25.97
N ARG A 40 60.50 15.61 25.72
CA ARG A 40 60.11 14.47 24.89
C ARG A 40 59.03 13.61 25.56
N ALA A 41 59.14 13.38 26.87
CA ALA A 41 58.13 12.65 27.64
C ALA A 41 56.79 13.41 27.61
N ASP A 42 56.80 14.72 27.81
CA ASP A 42 55.60 15.56 27.76
C ASP A 42 54.94 15.55 26.38
N CYS A 43 55.74 15.62 25.31
CA CYS A 43 55.25 15.53 23.93
C CYS A 43 54.57 14.17 23.67
N TYR A 44 55.19 13.07 24.12
CA TYR A 44 54.62 11.73 23.97
C TYR A 44 53.29 11.58 24.73
N ILE A 45 53.24 12.05 25.98
CA ILE A 45 52.02 12.04 26.80
C ILE A 45 50.92 12.86 26.15
N LYS A 46 51.23 14.08 25.71
CA LYS A 46 50.28 14.98 25.05
C LYS A 46 49.73 14.38 23.75
N ASN A 47 50.59 13.78 22.93
CA ASN A 47 50.17 13.12 21.70
C ASN A 47 49.26 11.91 21.99
N SER A 48 49.64 11.06 22.94
CA SER A 48 48.82 9.92 23.37
C SER A 48 47.43 10.36 23.85
N MET A 49 47.39 11.38 24.71
CA MET A 49 46.13 11.94 25.22
C MET A 49 45.27 12.56 24.10
N ASN A 50 45.87 13.23 23.13
CA ASN A 50 45.15 13.78 21.97
C ASN A 50 44.47 12.68 21.16
N VAL A 51 45.19 11.59 20.85
CA VAL A 51 44.66 10.44 20.11
C VAL A 51 43.46 9.83 20.84
N VAL A 52 43.57 9.63 22.16
CA VAL A 52 42.48 9.08 22.99
C VAL A 52 41.24 9.99 22.96
N VAL A 53 41.43 11.30 23.09
CA VAL A 53 40.32 12.27 23.09
C VAL A 53 39.64 12.33 21.72
N VAL A 54 40.41 12.35 20.62
CA VAL A 54 39.87 12.39 19.26
C VAL A 54 39.07 11.12 18.96
N LEU A 55 39.62 9.95 19.29
CA LEU A 55 38.94 8.67 19.08
C LEU A 55 37.66 8.57 19.91
N SER A 56 37.71 9.00 21.17
CA SER A 56 36.53 9.03 22.05
C SER A 56 35.44 9.94 21.49
N ARG A 57 35.79 11.13 21.00
CA ARG A 57 34.85 12.05 20.36
C ARG A 57 34.23 11.45 19.10
N GLN A 58 35.03 10.82 18.24
CA GLN A 58 34.55 10.17 17.02
C GLN A 58 33.59 9.03 17.34
N TYR A 59 33.95 8.19 18.30
CA TYR A 59 33.09 7.10 18.78
C TYR A 59 31.74 7.63 19.26
N MET A 60 31.73 8.66 20.12
CA MET A 60 30.49 9.26 20.63
C MET A 60 29.64 9.89 19.53
N THR A 61 30.28 10.52 18.53
CA THR A 61 29.58 11.12 17.38
C THR A 61 28.90 10.04 16.55
N MET A 62 29.63 8.97 16.22
CA MET A 62 29.09 7.84 15.45
C MET A 62 27.98 7.13 16.23
N GLN A 63 28.15 6.94 17.54
CA GLN A 63 27.14 6.35 18.41
C GLN A 63 25.85 7.17 18.39
N ALA A 64 25.95 8.49 18.55
CA ALA A 64 24.78 9.39 18.50
C ALA A 64 24.07 9.35 17.13
N GLU A 65 24.82 9.34 16.04
CA GLU A 65 24.26 9.26 14.69
C GLU A 65 23.53 7.93 14.46
N LEU A 66 24.12 6.80 14.86
CA LEU A 66 23.50 5.49 14.75
C LEU A 66 22.24 5.40 15.61
N THR A 67 22.29 5.87 16.85
CA THR A 67 21.10 5.92 17.73
C THR A 67 19.99 6.77 17.13
N SER A 68 20.31 7.92 16.52
CA SER A 68 19.33 8.75 15.82
C SER A 68 18.73 8.04 14.61
N LYS A 69 19.54 7.36 13.80
CA LYS A 69 19.07 6.58 12.64
C LYS A 69 18.14 5.45 13.05
N VAL A 70 18.48 4.71 14.12
CA VAL A 70 17.65 3.62 14.65
C VAL A 70 16.28 4.16 15.07
N LYS A 71 16.26 5.21 15.90
CA LYS A 71 14.99 5.82 16.35
C LYS A 71 14.10 6.25 15.19
N ARG A 72 14.67 6.94 14.20
CA ARG A 72 13.93 7.38 13.02
C ARG A 72 13.35 6.19 12.23
N LEU A 73 14.11 5.12 12.07
CA LEU A 73 13.63 3.92 11.38
C LEU A 73 12.53 3.21 12.18
N GLU A 74 12.63 3.16 13.50
CA GLU A 74 11.59 2.58 14.37
C GLU A 74 10.28 3.38 14.29
N GLU A 75 10.37 4.71 14.26
CA GLU A 75 9.22 5.60 14.05
C GLU A 75 8.58 5.38 12.67
N GLU A 76 9.40 5.30 11.62
CA GLU A 76 8.92 5.06 10.25
C GLU A 76 8.23 3.70 10.12
N VAL A 77 8.83 2.64 10.68
CA VAL A 77 8.23 1.29 10.70
C VAL A 77 6.90 1.31 11.45
N SER A 78 6.81 2.03 12.57
CA SER A 78 5.58 2.14 13.34
C SER A 78 4.48 2.86 12.55
N ARG A 79 4.82 3.98 11.91
CA ARG A 79 3.91 4.75 11.05
C ARG A 79 3.41 3.94 9.86
N LEU A 80 4.30 3.25 9.16
CA LEU A 80 3.94 2.43 8.00
C LEU A 80 3.03 1.26 8.39
N ARG A 81 3.26 0.66 9.55
CA ARG A 81 2.38 -0.41 10.08
C ARG A 81 0.99 0.11 10.40
N GLU A 82 0.87 1.30 10.98
CA GLU A 82 -0.41 1.94 11.25
C GLU A 82 -1.16 2.26 9.96
N GLN A 83 -0.49 2.90 8.99
CA GLN A 83 -1.07 3.20 7.67
C GLN A 83 -1.51 1.94 6.93
N LEU A 84 -0.72 0.86 6.99
CA LEU A 84 -1.09 -0.43 6.44
C LEU A 84 -2.34 -0.99 7.12
N GLY A 85 -2.44 -0.86 8.45
CA GLY A 85 -3.63 -1.28 9.20
C GLY A 85 -4.89 -0.54 8.77
N LEU A 86 -4.81 0.79 8.66
CA LEU A 86 -5.93 1.64 8.21
C LEU A 86 -6.37 1.29 6.77
N CYS A 87 -5.42 1.24 5.84
CA CYS A 87 -5.69 0.91 4.45
C CYS A 87 -6.30 -0.49 4.30
N GLN A 88 -5.84 -1.47 5.08
CA GLN A 88 -6.44 -2.79 5.08
C GLN A 88 -7.88 -2.79 5.60
N GLU A 89 -8.19 -2.00 6.63
CA GLU A 89 -9.56 -1.93 7.13
C GLU A 89 -10.49 -1.22 6.16
N GLU A 90 -10.08 -0.09 5.59
CA GLU A 90 -10.81 0.60 4.53
C GLU A 90 -11.08 -0.33 3.34
N LEU A 91 -10.08 -1.10 2.91
CA LEU A 91 -10.26 -2.08 1.85
C LEU A 91 -11.28 -3.17 2.22
N ARG A 92 -11.28 -3.63 3.48
CA ARG A 92 -12.27 -4.62 3.95
C ARG A 92 -13.67 -4.03 4.00
N THR A 93 -13.83 -2.79 4.47
CA THR A 93 -15.14 -2.12 4.51
C THR A 93 -15.68 -1.90 3.11
N GLU A 94 -14.86 -1.38 2.19
CA GLU A 94 -15.25 -1.16 0.79
C GLU A 94 -15.65 -2.46 0.09
N LYS A 95 -14.89 -3.55 0.29
CA LYS A 95 -15.27 -4.86 -0.26
C LYS A 95 -16.62 -5.35 0.24
N ARG A 96 -16.88 -5.25 1.54
CA ARG A 96 -18.19 -5.64 2.12
C ARG A 96 -19.32 -4.78 1.57
N GLN A 97 -19.12 -3.46 1.47
CA GLN A 97 -20.12 -2.55 0.92
C GLN A 97 -20.41 -2.86 -0.55
N ARG A 98 -19.38 -3.10 -1.36
CA ARG A 98 -19.53 -3.52 -2.76
C ARG A 98 -20.34 -4.80 -2.89
N GLU A 99 -20.07 -5.81 -2.07
CA GLU A 99 -20.84 -7.07 -2.08
C GLU A 99 -22.30 -6.87 -1.67
N VAL A 100 -22.59 -5.97 -0.73
CA VAL A 100 -23.97 -5.64 -0.35
C VAL A 100 -24.71 -5.00 -1.51
N VAL A 101 -24.11 -3.97 -2.14
CA VAL A 101 -24.70 -3.29 -3.29
C VAL A 101 -24.89 -4.24 -4.48
N GLU A 102 -23.94 -5.16 -4.71
CA GLU A 102 -24.04 -6.16 -5.76
C GLU A 102 -25.23 -7.10 -5.52
N ARG A 103 -25.41 -7.60 -4.28
CA ARG A 103 -26.57 -8.42 -3.90
C ARG A 103 -27.91 -7.68 -4.05
N GLU A 104 -27.98 -6.40 -3.67
CA GLU A 104 -29.19 -5.59 -3.82
C GLU A 104 -29.56 -5.38 -5.30
N LYS A 105 -28.54 -5.13 -6.15
CA LYS A 105 -28.74 -5.01 -7.60
C LYS A 105 -29.21 -6.32 -8.21
N ASP A 106 -28.60 -7.45 -7.84
CA ASP A 106 -29.00 -8.77 -8.33
C ASP A 106 -30.43 -9.11 -7.91
N ALA A 107 -30.82 -8.80 -6.67
CA ALA A 107 -32.19 -8.96 -6.19
C ALA A 107 -33.19 -8.11 -7.00
N THR A 108 -32.83 -6.86 -7.28
CA THR A 108 -33.66 -5.96 -8.10
C THR A 108 -33.80 -6.48 -9.54
N ILE A 109 -32.71 -6.98 -10.12
CA ILE A 109 -32.72 -7.57 -11.47
C ILE A 109 -33.62 -8.81 -11.50
N ALA A 110 -33.54 -9.68 -10.48
CA ALA A 110 -34.37 -10.87 -10.38
C ALA A 110 -35.87 -10.52 -10.26
N ASP A 111 -36.22 -9.53 -9.44
CA ASP A 111 -37.61 -9.05 -9.30
C ASP A 111 -38.16 -8.49 -10.61
N LEU A 112 -37.38 -7.63 -11.29
CA LEU A 112 -37.78 -7.05 -12.57
C LEU A 112 -37.94 -8.11 -13.67
N ARG A 113 -37.08 -9.13 -13.70
CA ARG A 113 -37.21 -10.26 -14.63
C ARG A 113 -38.49 -11.05 -14.35
N HIS A 114 -38.75 -11.41 -13.09
CA HIS A 114 -39.97 -12.11 -12.72
C HIS A 114 -41.23 -11.32 -13.10
N LYS A 115 -41.22 -10.00 -12.91
CA LYS A 115 -42.33 -9.13 -13.32
C LYS A 115 -42.51 -9.11 -14.84
N LEU A 116 -41.42 -9.05 -15.61
CA LEU A 116 -41.47 -9.13 -17.07
C LEU A 116 -42.05 -10.46 -17.53
N ASP A 117 -41.56 -11.58 -16.98
CA ASP A 117 -42.05 -12.92 -17.34
C ASP A 117 -43.55 -13.08 -17.01
N GLY A 118 -43.99 -12.53 -15.87
CA GLY A 118 -45.40 -12.50 -15.49
C GLY A 118 -46.25 -11.67 -16.47
N MET A 119 -45.76 -10.50 -16.87
CA MET A 119 -46.44 -9.65 -17.86
C MET A 119 -46.50 -10.31 -19.25
N GLU A 120 -45.44 -10.99 -19.67
CA GLU A 120 -45.39 -11.75 -20.92
C GLU A 120 -46.43 -12.87 -20.92
N THR A 121 -46.47 -13.66 -19.84
CA THR A 121 -47.47 -14.73 -19.64
C THR A 121 -48.90 -14.19 -19.68
N ASP A 122 -49.15 -13.04 -19.04
CA ASP A 122 -50.47 -12.41 -19.08
C ASP A 122 -50.85 -11.91 -20.49
N CYS A 123 -49.91 -11.36 -21.24
CA CYS A 123 -50.12 -10.97 -22.63
C CYS A 123 -50.44 -12.18 -23.52
N GLU A 124 -49.68 -13.26 -23.40
CA GLU A 124 -49.94 -14.51 -24.12
C GLU A 124 -51.32 -15.08 -23.79
N ARG A 125 -51.68 -15.09 -22.50
CA ARG A 125 -53.00 -15.55 -22.05
C ARG A 125 -54.13 -14.74 -22.68
N ILE A 126 -54.06 -13.41 -22.62
CA ILE A 126 -55.11 -12.54 -23.21
C ILE A 126 -55.23 -12.77 -24.72
N LEU A 127 -54.11 -12.93 -25.41
CA LEU A 127 -54.12 -13.21 -26.85
C LEU A 127 -54.77 -14.56 -27.16
N HIS A 128 -54.40 -15.62 -26.43
CA HIS A 128 -55.00 -16.94 -26.59
C HIS A 128 -56.50 -16.94 -26.29
N ASP A 129 -56.92 -16.38 -25.14
CA ASP A 129 -58.32 -16.27 -24.75
C ASP A 129 -59.15 -15.53 -25.83
N THR A 130 -58.58 -14.47 -26.41
CA THR A 130 -59.25 -13.70 -27.47
C THR A 130 -59.36 -14.50 -28.76
N LEU A 131 -58.30 -15.18 -29.18
CA LEU A 131 -58.28 -16.01 -30.39
C LEU A 131 -59.25 -17.20 -30.28
N ASP A 132 -59.30 -17.85 -29.12
CA ASP A 132 -60.23 -18.96 -28.85
C ASP A 132 -61.68 -18.48 -28.88
N SER A 133 -61.96 -17.32 -28.29
CA SER A 133 -63.27 -16.69 -28.34
C SER A 133 -63.70 -16.39 -29.78
N LEU A 134 -62.83 -15.76 -30.58
CA LEU A 134 -63.10 -15.47 -31.99
C LEU A 134 -63.30 -16.75 -32.81
N THR A 135 -62.51 -17.78 -32.56
CA THR A 135 -62.62 -19.08 -33.23
C THR A 135 -63.95 -19.77 -32.91
N SER A 136 -64.37 -19.72 -31.65
CA SER A 136 -65.68 -20.21 -31.21
C SER A 136 -66.84 -19.43 -31.84
N GLN A 137 -66.74 -18.11 -31.93
CA GLN A 137 -67.76 -17.29 -32.61
C GLN A 137 -67.85 -17.62 -34.11
N LEU A 138 -66.70 -17.81 -34.78
CA LEU A 138 -66.66 -18.16 -36.20
C LEU A 138 -67.24 -19.56 -36.44
N SER A 139 -66.96 -20.53 -35.58
CA SER A 139 -67.52 -21.88 -35.71
C SER A 139 -69.04 -21.89 -35.49
N VAL A 140 -69.54 -21.16 -34.49
CA VAL A 140 -70.99 -21.00 -34.24
C VAL A 140 -71.68 -20.31 -35.42
N ALA A 141 -71.10 -19.21 -35.91
CA ALA A 141 -71.65 -18.51 -37.07
C ALA A 141 -71.71 -19.48 -38.26
N ARG A 142 -70.58 -20.13 -38.60
CA ARG A 142 -70.48 -21.08 -39.70
C ARG A 142 -71.52 -22.20 -39.60
N GLN A 143 -71.67 -22.81 -38.42
CA GLN A 143 -72.68 -23.84 -38.19
C GLN A 143 -74.09 -23.29 -38.46
N GLY A 144 -74.40 -22.07 -37.99
CA GLY A 144 -75.68 -21.43 -38.27
C GLY A 144 -75.94 -21.18 -39.76
N TRP A 145 -74.91 -20.86 -40.56
CA TRP A 145 -75.03 -20.76 -42.02
C TRP A 145 -75.26 -22.12 -42.67
N GLU A 146 -74.56 -23.17 -42.23
CA GLU A 146 -74.71 -24.54 -42.72
C GLU A 146 -76.11 -25.11 -42.38
N ASP A 147 -76.59 -24.91 -41.15
CA ASP A 147 -77.94 -25.29 -40.72
C ASP A 147 -79.02 -24.58 -41.53
N LYS A 148 -78.86 -23.27 -41.76
CA LYS A 148 -79.80 -22.51 -42.58
C LYS A 148 -79.77 -22.93 -44.05
N SER A 149 -78.59 -23.25 -44.57
CA SER A 149 -78.45 -23.78 -45.93
C SER A 149 -79.15 -25.14 -46.05
N THR A 150 -78.95 -26.05 -45.10
CA THR A 150 -79.59 -27.38 -45.10
C THR A 150 -81.10 -27.30 -44.93
N ASP A 151 -81.61 -26.43 -44.06
CA ASP A 151 -83.06 -26.17 -43.89
C ASP A 151 -83.69 -25.65 -45.18
N ILE A 152 -83.02 -24.72 -45.89
CA ILE A 152 -83.47 -24.25 -47.20
C ILE A 152 -83.49 -25.41 -48.21
N HIS A 153 -82.41 -26.17 -48.33
CA HIS A 153 -82.34 -27.32 -49.25
C HIS A 153 -83.43 -28.35 -48.96
N GLN A 154 -83.71 -28.63 -47.68
CA GLN A 154 -84.76 -29.55 -47.26
C GLN A 154 -86.15 -29.03 -47.63
N LYS A 155 -86.46 -27.75 -47.34
CA LYS A 155 -87.74 -27.12 -47.72
C LYS A 155 -88.01 -27.18 -49.22
N TYR A 156 -87.00 -26.90 -50.04
CA TYR A 156 -87.14 -27.00 -51.50
C TYR A 156 -87.36 -28.44 -51.96
N LYS A 157 -86.64 -29.40 -51.37
CA LYS A 157 -86.83 -30.83 -51.66
C LYS A 157 -88.25 -31.30 -51.33
N ASP A 158 -88.79 -30.89 -50.19
CA ASP A 158 -90.15 -31.25 -49.76
C ASP A 158 -91.21 -30.62 -50.67
N LEU A 159 -91.01 -29.36 -51.07
CA LEU A 159 -91.89 -28.65 -51.99
C LEU A 159 -91.95 -29.35 -53.37
N LEU A 160 -90.79 -29.70 -53.93
CA LEU A 160 -90.70 -30.43 -55.21
C LEU A 160 -91.39 -31.80 -55.14
N SER A 161 -91.19 -32.52 -54.03
CA SER A 161 -91.87 -33.79 -53.76
C SER A 161 -93.40 -33.62 -53.71
N GLY A 162 -93.88 -32.51 -53.13
CA GLY A 162 -95.31 -32.15 -53.11
C GLY A 162 -95.90 -31.87 -54.51
N PHE A 163 -95.07 -31.49 -55.48
CA PHE A 163 -95.46 -31.34 -56.88
C PHE A 163 -95.29 -32.62 -57.72
N GLY A 164 -94.86 -33.74 -57.12
CA GLY A 164 -94.66 -35.03 -57.82
C GLY A 164 -93.35 -35.12 -58.61
N LEU A 165 -92.42 -34.17 -58.43
CA LEU A 165 -91.10 -34.16 -59.05
C LEU A 165 -90.07 -34.67 -58.04
N ASN A 166 -89.52 -35.85 -58.27
CA ASN A 166 -88.53 -36.41 -57.37
C ASN A 166 -87.11 -35.98 -57.80
N ALA A 167 -86.30 -35.50 -56.87
CA ALA A 167 -84.96 -34.99 -57.14
C ALA A 167 -83.94 -36.09 -57.56
N LEU A 168 -84.36 -37.36 -57.62
CA LEU A 168 -83.56 -38.51 -58.08
C LEU A 168 -83.83 -38.88 -59.55
N ASP A 169 -84.82 -38.26 -60.21
CA ASP A 169 -85.18 -38.50 -61.61
C ASP A 169 -84.55 -37.49 -62.60
N ILE A 170 -83.60 -36.66 -62.13
CA ILE A 170 -82.74 -35.78 -62.94
C ILE A 170 -81.28 -36.04 -62.56
#